data_AF-A0A2G9YDF5-F1
#
_entry.id   AF-A0A2G9YDF5-F1
#
_cell.length_a   1.000
_cell.length_b   1.000
_cell.length_c   1.000
_cell.angle_alpha   90.00
_cell.angle_beta   90.00
_cell.angle_gamma   90.00
#
_symmetry.space_group_name_H-M   'P 1'
#
loop_
_entity.id
_entity.type
_entity.pdbx_description
1 polymer ?
#
loop_
_entity_poly.entity_id
_entity_poly.type
_entity_poly.pdbx_seq_one_letter_code
_entity_poly.pdbx_strand_id
1 'polypeptide(L)'
;MLAPSSIKTIVPFLQKALAPFGGWLHFCGGGKHLLEPFLALPEVKGVNFGNPEKYDWEKTLKQIVSAGKVYYGSVFRKESEPLAEYFRRVLAPLKKKGNLIFCPVLRETESPAEAIATWYQIQSALF
;
A
#
# COMPACT_ATOMS: atom_id res chain seq x y z
N MET A 1 -18.00 -10.42 2.65
CA MET A 1 -17.26 -9.44 1.82
C MET A 1 -18.24 -8.35 1.44
N LEU A 2 -17.86 -7.06 1.47
CA LEU A 2 -18.77 -5.98 1.08
C LEU A 2 -19.14 -6.13 -0.40
N ALA A 3 -20.41 -5.96 -0.74
CA ALA A 3 -20.84 -5.92 -2.13
C ALA A 3 -20.54 -4.53 -2.72
N PRO A 4 -20.37 -4.40 -4.04
CA PRO A 4 -20.21 -3.09 -4.67
C PRO A 4 -21.35 -2.11 -4.33
N SER A 5 -22.56 -2.61 -4.15
CA SER A 5 -23.72 -1.81 -3.73
C SER A 5 -23.55 -1.17 -2.34
N SER A 6 -22.74 -1.78 -1.46
CA SER A 6 -22.49 -1.28 -0.11
C SER A 6 -21.71 0.03 -0.10
N ILE A 7 -21.00 0.39 -1.19
CA ILE A 7 -20.21 1.63 -1.30
C ILE A 7 -21.10 2.86 -1.02
N LYS A 8 -22.29 2.91 -1.60
CA LYS A 8 -23.24 4.03 -1.42
C LYS A 8 -23.65 4.21 0.05
N THR A 9 -23.72 3.11 0.79
CA THR A 9 -24.09 3.12 2.20
C THR A 9 -22.92 3.56 3.08
N ILE A 10 -21.69 3.09 2.81
CA ILE A 10 -20.54 3.34 3.70
C ILE A 10 -19.87 4.69 3.49
N VAL A 11 -19.84 5.21 2.24
CA VAL A 11 -19.11 6.43 1.90
C VAL A 11 -19.51 7.64 2.77
N PRO A 12 -20.81 7.91 3.02
CA PRO A 12 -21.20 9.03 3.89
C PRO A 12 -20.63 8.94 5.31
N PHE A 13 -20.53 7.72 5.86
CA PHE A 13 -19.95 7.50 7.19
C PHE A 13 -18.44 7.70 7.17
N LEU A 14 -17.75 7.22 6.13
CA LEU A 14 -16.31 7.44 5.95
C LEU A 14 -16.00 8.93 5.83
N GLN A 15 -16.76 9.67 5.02
CA GLN A 15 -16.61 11.13 4.89
C GLN A 15 -16.81 11.82 6.24
N LYS A 16 -17.89 11.50 6.97
CA LYS A 16 -18.14 12.11 8.28
C LYS A 16 -17.04 11.78 9.30
N ALA A 17 -16.56 10.54 9.33
CA ALA A 17 -15.54 10.11 10.28
C ALA A 17 -14.17 10.73 9.98
N LEU A 18 -13.81 10.85 8.70
CA LEU A 18 -12.52 11.35 8.26
C LEU A 18 -12.49 12.87 8.03
N ALA A 19 -13.64 13.55 7.94
CA ALA A 19 -13.70 14.99 7.68
C ALA A 19 -12.78 15.84 8.59
N PRO A 20 -12.65 15.58 9.91
CA PRO A 20 -11.88 16.48 10.77
C PRO A 20 -10.36 16.41 10.60
N PHE A 21 -9.80 15.26 10.20
CA PHE A 21 -8.34 15.03 10.17
C PHE A 21 -7.83 14.21 8.97
N GLY A 22 -8.73 13.74 8.11
CA GLY A 22 -8.45 12.74 7.09
C GLY A 22 -8.13 11.37 7.69
N GLY A 23 -7.60 10.44 6.90
CA GLY A 23 -7.07 9.20 7.45
C GLY A 23 -6.74 8.16 6.41
N TRP A 24 -6.33 6.98 6.85
CA TRP A 24 -6.12 5.84 5.97
C TRP A 24 -7.19 4.78 6.19
N LEU A 25 -7.57 4.10 5.11
CA LEU A 25 -8.56 3.03 5.18
C LEU A 25 -7.87 1.66 5.14
N HIS A 26 -8.25 0.81 6.08
CA HIS A 26 -7.88 -0.60 6.09
C HIS A 26 -9.01 -1.44 5.51
N PHE A 27 -8.68 -2.41 4.67
CA PHE A 27 -9.62 -3.47 4.32
C PHE A 27 -8.90 -4.78 3.95
N CYS A 28 -9.51 -5.89 4.35
CA CYS A 28 -9.05 -7.25 4.06
C CYS A 28 -9.71 -7.82 2.80
N GLY A 29 -9.15 -8.93 2.30
CA GLY A 29 -9.72 -9.72 1.22
C GLY A 29 -9.53 -9.11 -0.17
N GLY A 30 -10.31 -9.62 -1.13
CA GLY A 30 -10.24 -9.23 -2.55
C GLY A 30 -11.08 -8.00 -2.90
N GLY A 31 -11.16 -7.01 -2.00
CA GLY A 31 -11.97 -5.79 -2.13
C GLY A 31 -11.49 -4.81 -3.21
N LYS A 32 -11.04 -5.29 -4.38
CA LYS A 32 -10.52 -4.47 -5.48
C LYS A 32 -11.51 -3.40 -5.94
N HIS A 33 -12.80 -3.72 -5.90
CA HIS A 33 -13.89 -2.79 -6.25
C HIS A 33 -14.05 -1.62 -5.25
N LEU A 34 -13.46 -1.71 -4.05
CA LEU A 34 -13.49 -0.64 -3.04
C LEU A 34 -12.39 0.39 -3.26
N LEU A 35 -11.28 -0.02 -3.88
CA LEU A 35 -10.07 0.79 -3.96
C LEU A 35 -10.32 2.12 -4.69
N GLU A 36 -10.88 2.07 -5.90
CA GLU A 36 -11.14 3.27 -6.69
C GLU A 36 -12.09 4.26 -5.99
N PRO A 37 -13.28 3.84 -5.50
CA PRO A 37 -14.16 4.72 -4.72
C PRO A 37 -13.46 5.35 -3.51
N PHE A 38 -12.63 4.60 -2.79
CA PHE A 38 -11.94 5.09 -1.61
C PHE A 38 -10.83 6.08 -1.95
N LEU A 39 -10.07 5.83 -3.03
CA LEU A 39 -9.04 6.75 -3.50
C LEU A 39 -9.64 8.07 -4.03
N ALA A 40 -10.89 8.06 -4.51
CA ALA A 40 -11.59 9.25 -4.95
C ALA A 40 -12.03 10.17 -3.78
N LEU A 41 -12.08 9.67 -2.55
CA LEU A 41 -12.45 10.49 -1.39
C LEU A 41 -11.29 11.43 -0.99
N PRO A 42 -11.51 12.76 -0.90
CA PRO A 42 -10.47 13.70 -0.51
C PRO A 42 -10.02 13.52 0.95
N GLU A 43 -10.89 13.03 1.83
CA GLU A 43 -10.61 12.78 3.24
C GLU A 43 -9.68 11.57 3.41
N VAL A 44 -9.74 10.59 2.50
CA VAL A 44 -8.83 9.46 2.50
C VAL A 44 -7.45 9.93 2.04
N LYS A 45 -6.44 9.79 2.91
CA LYS A 45 -5.04 10.14 2.67
C LYS A 45 -4.18 8.92 2.34
N GLY A 46 -4.64 7.73 2.71
CA GLY A 46 -3.94 6.51 2.39
C GLY A 46 -4.80 5.25 2.49
N VAL A 47 -4.21 4.12 2.14
CA VAL A 47 -4.84 2.81 2.23
C VAL A 47 -3.86 1.76 2.73
N ASN A 48 -4.38 0.71 3.34
CA ASN A 48 -3.65 -0.46 3.79
C ASN A 48 -4.47 -1.72 3.51
N PHE A 49 -3.79 -2.80 3.11
CA PHE A 49 -4.45 -4.07 2.80
C PHE A 49 -4.14 -5.12 3.85
N GLY A 50 -5.18 -5.84 4.30
CA GLY A 50 -4.99 -7.02 5.15
C GLY A 50 -4.54 -8.26 4.40
N ASN A 51 -4.67 -8.28 3.07
CA ASN A 51 -4.30 -9.40 2.20
C ASN A 51 -3.52 -8.90 0.96
N PRO A 52 -2.29 -8.37 1.12
CA PRO A 52 -1.52 -7.81 0.02
C PRO A 52 -1.25 -8.81 -1.12
N GLU A 53 -1.26 -10.12 -0.84
CA GLU A 53 -1.11 -11.20 -1.82
C GLU A 53 -2.23 -11.26 -2.87
N LYS A 54 -3.37 -10.63 -2.62
CA LYS A 54 -4.51 -10.60 -3.56
C LYS A 54 -4.43 -9.47 -4.59
N TYR A 55 -3.43 -8.59 -4.46
CA TYR A 55 -3.28 -7.39 -5.29
C TYR A 55 -2.08 -7.50 -6.21
N ASP A 56 -2.26 -7.05 -7.45
CA ASP A 56 -1.13 -6.80 -8.34
C ASP A 56 -0.40 -5.55 -7.84
N TRP A 57 0.77 -5.73 -7.27
CA TRP A 57 1.49 -4.63 -6.62
C TRP A 57 1.76 -3.46 -7.56
N GLU A 58 2.24 -3.74 -8.77
CA GLU A 58 2.63 -2.70 -9.71
C GLU A 58 1.43 -1.84 -10.13
N LYS A 59 0.33 -2.50 -10.53
CA LYS A 59 -0.91 -1.82 -10.89
C LYS A 59 -1.50 -1.07 -9.70
N THR A 60 -1.53 -1.70 -8.53
CA THR A 60 -2.19 -1.17 -7.34
C THR A 60 -1.45 0.05 -6.80
N LEU A 61 -0.11 -0.02 -6.69
CA LEU A 61 0.67 1.12 -6.23
C LEU A 61 0.59 2.29 -7.23
N LYS A 62 0.66 2.02 -8.54
CA LYS A 62 0.47 3.07 -9.57
C LYS A 62 -0.87 3.78 -9.39
N GLN A 63 -1.95 3.05 -9.10
CA GLN A 63 -3.27 3.62 -8.85
C GLN A 63 -3.29 4.51 -7.60
N ILE A 64 -2.72 4.03 -6.48
CA ILE A 64 -2.64 4.77 -5.21
C ILE A 64 -1.83 6.07 -5.37
N VAL A 65 -0.65 5.98 -6.01
CA VAL A 65 0.24 7.12 -6.24
C VAL A 65 -0.40 8.14 -7.18
N SER A 66 -1.07 7.67 -8.24
CA SER A 66 -1.75 8.56 -9.20
C SER A 66 -2.92 9.32 -8.57
N ALA A 67 -3.57 8.73 -7.56
CA ALA A 67 -4.58 9.40 -6.75
C ALA A 67 -3.99 10.32 -5.65
N GLY A 68 -2.66 10.49 -5.60
CA GLY A 68 -1.98 11.31 -4.61
C GLY A 68 -2.05 10.75 -3.18
N LYS A 69 -2.32 9.46 -3.02
CA LYS A 69 -2.50 8.81 -1.71
C LYS A 69 -1.26 8.03 -1.28
N VAL A 70 -1.20 7.66 0.00
CA VAL A 70 -0.11 6.86 0.58
C VAL A 70 -0.56 5.41 0.73
N TYR A 71 0.27 4.46 0.32
CA TYR A 71 0.14 3.07 0.76
C TYR A 71 0.85 2.89 2.09
N TYR A 72 0.17 2.37 3.10
CA TYR A 72 0.77 1.94 4.36
C TYR A 72 0.70 0.42 4.46
N GLY A 73 1.80 -0.26 4.78
CA GLY A 73 1.83 -1.67 5.14
C GLY A 73 2.79 -2.51 4.29
N SER A 74 2.50 -3.82 4.23
CA SER A 74 3.36 -4.82 3.59
C SER A 74 3.00 -5.05 2.13
N VAL A 75 3.99 -5.50 1.35
CA VAL A 75 3.78 -6.03 0.00
C VAL A 75 4.07 -7.51 0.05
N PHE A 76 3.25 -8.34 -0.59
CA PHE A 76 3.52 -9.77 -0.65
C PHE A 76 4.91 -10.02 -1.24
N ARG A 77 5.74 -10.75 -0.50
CA ARG A 77 7.07 -11.19 -0.92
C ARG A 77 6.97 -12.61 -1.45
N LYS A 78 7.54 -12.88 -2.63
CA LYS A 78 7.45 -14.23 -3.22
C LYS A 78 8.33 -15.19 -2.43
N GLU A 79 7.95 -16.46 -2.39
CA GLU A 79 8.56 -17.49 -1.53
C GLU A 79 10.08 -17.58 -1.63
N SER A 80 10.64 -17.45 -2.84
CA SER A 80 12.10 -17.49 -3.10
C SER A 80 12.72 -16.14 -3.45
N GLU A 81 12.00 -15.03 -3.26
CA GLU A 81 12.50 -13.70 -3.64
C GLU A 81 13.58 -13.19 -2.67
N PRO A 82 14.81 -12.90 -3.13
CA PRO A 82 15.84 -12.29 -2.29
C PRO A 82 15.42 -10.91 -1.77
N LEU A 83 15.93 -10.51 -0.60
CA LEU A 83 15.52 -9.26 0.06
C LEU A 83 15.73 -8.03 -0.82
N ALA A 84 16.87 -7.96 -1.50
CA ALA A 84 17.18 -6.87 -2.41
C ALA A 84 16.21 -6.80 -3.60
N GLU A 85 15.91 -7.94 -4.23
CA GLU A 85 14.96 -8.01 -5.36
C GLU A 85 13.53 -7.68 -4.92
N TYR A 86 13.14 -8.12 -3.72
CA TYR A 86 11.87 -7.72 -3.11
C TYR A 86 11.77 -6.20 -2.98
N PHE A 87 12.79 -5.55 -2.42
CA PHE A 87 12.79 -4.09 -2.27
C PHE A 87 12.82 -3.36 -3.61
N ARG A 88 13.60 -3.84 -4.59
CA ARG A 88 13.57 -3.29 -5.96
C ARG A 88 12.19 -3.36 -6.56
N ARG A 89 11.51 -4.52 -6.47
CA ARG A 89 10.14 -4.69 -6.97
C ARG A 89 9.15 -3.81 -6.22
N VAL A 90 9.31 -3.65 -4.91
CA VAL A 90 8.45 -2.77 -4.10
C VAL A 90 8.58 -1.32 -4.56
N LEU A 91 9.80 -0.86 -4.83
CA LEU A 91 10.09 0.52 -5.21
C LEU A 91 9.85 0.82 -6.70
N ALA A 92 9.92 -0.18 -7.58
CA ALA A 92 9.82 -0.02 -9.04
C ALA A 92 8.65 0.84 -9.55
N PRO A 93 7.43 0.81 -8.95
CA PRO A 93 6.32 1.63 -9.44
C PRO A 93 6.37 3.09 -8.99
N LEU A 94 7.26 3.45 -8.05
CA LEU A 94 7.42 4.82 -7.55
C LEU A 94 8.33 5.63 -8.47
N LYS A 95 8.01 6.92 -8.66
CA LYS A 95 8.82 7.87 -9.45
C LYS A 95 9.73 8.77 -8.59
N LYS A 96 9.50 8.78 -7.29
CA LYS A 96 10.21 9.59 -6.30
C LYS A 96 10.07 8.95 -4.92
N LYS A 97 10.87 9.41 -3.95
CA LYS A 97 10.71 9.05 -2.54
C LYS A 97 9.39 9.65 -2.01
N GLY A 98 8.38 8.81 -1.80
CA GLY A 98 7.08 9.23 -1.28
C GLY A 98 5.97 8.19 -1.51
N ASN A 99 4.78 8.47 -0.98
CA ASN A 99 3.55 7.68 -1.20
C ASN A 99 3.58 6.23 -0.69
N LEU A 100 4.61 5.84 0.09
CA LEU A 100 4.78 4.51 0.63
C LEU A 100 5.33 4.59 2.06
N ILE A 101 4.59 4.04 3.03
CA ILE A 101 5.05 3.72 4.38
C ILE A 101 5.11 2.19 4.46
N PHE A 102 6.31 1.64 4.35
CA PHE A 102 6.51 0.23 4.07
C PHE A 102 6.84 -0.60 5.31
N CYS A 103 6.10 -1.69 5.51
CA CYS A 103 6.39 -2.71 6.50
C CYS A 103 6.92 -3.97 5.78
N PRO A 104 8.25 -4.15 5.64
CA PRO A 104 8.81 -5.24 4.87
C PRO A 104 8.50 -6.61 5.51
N VAL A 105 8.29 -7.61 4.66
CA VAL A 105 8.24 -9.02 5.10
C VAL A 105 9.66 -9.58 5.14
N LEU A 106 10.17 -9.79 6.35
CA LEU A 106 11.48 -10.41 6.59
C LEU A 106 11.32 -11.90 6.85
N ARG A 107 12.31 -12.68 6.43
CA ARG A 107 12.45 -14.09 6.82
C ARG A 107 13.25 -14.17 8.13
N GLU A 108 13.14 -15.29 8.83
CA GLU A 108 13.82 -15.50 10.12
C GLU A 108 15.35 -15.35 10.03
N THR A 109 15.93 -15.61 8.86
CA THR A 109 17.37 -15.48 8.60
C THR A 109 17.82 -14.05 8.31
N GLU A 110 16.94 -13.06 8.29
CA GLU A 110 17.23 -11.69 7.88
C GLU A 110 17.11 -10.73 9.07
N SER A 111 18.16 -9.93 9.30
CA SER A 111 18.16 -8.93 10.36
C SER A 111 17.37 -7.68 9.97
N PRO A 112 16.60 -7.07 10.90
CA PRO A 112 16.00 -5.75 10.67
C PRO A 112 17.02 -4.66 10.33
N ALA A 113 18.22 -4.70 10.91
CA ALA A 113 19.27 -3.71 10.64
C ALA A 113 19.80 -3.84 9.20
N GLU A 114 20.04 -5.08 8.74
CA GLU A 114 20.45 -5.36 7.37
C GLU A 114 19.36 -4.99 6.35
N ALA A 115 18.10 -5.25 6.69
CA ALA A 115 16.96 -4.83 5.89
C ALA A 115 16.88 -3.31 5.74
N ILE A 116 17.04 -2.56 6.83
CA ILE A 116 17.06 -1.10 6.78
C ILE A 116 18.22 -0.59 5.91
N ALA A 117 19.43 -1.14 6.09
CA ALA A 117 20.60 -0.76 5.28
C ALA A 117 20.37 -1.05 3.79
N THR A 118 19.88 -2.26 3.47
CA THR A 118 19.57 -2.69 2.09
C THR A 118 18.49 -1.80 1.46
N TRP A 119 17.45 -1.44 2.23
CA TRP A 119 16.40 -0.53 1.78
C TRP A 119 16.97 0.83 1.39
N TYR A 120 17.77 1.46 2.26
CA TYR A 120 18.37 2.76 1.98
C TYR A 120 19.34 2.73 0.80
N GLN A 121 20.15 1.67 0.67
CA GLN A 121 21.06 1.49 -0.46
C GLN A 121 20.28 1.43 -1.78
N ILE A 122 19.22 0.63 -1.86
CA ILE A 122 18.40 0.48 -3.07
C ILE A 122 17.65 1.77 -3.37
N GLN A 123 17.04 2.40 -2.35
CA GLN A 123 16.29 3.63 -2.52
C GLN A 123 17.17 4.77 -3.05
N SER A 124 18.43 4.86 -2.59
CA SER A 124 19.39 5.88 -3.04
C SER A 124 19.91 5.63 -4.46
N ALA A 125 19.94 4.37 -4.89
CA ALA A 125 20.34 4.03 -6.26
C ALA A 125 19.22 4.29 -7.28
N LEU A 126 17.95 4.29 -6.85
CA LEU A 126 16.78 4.50 -7.70
C LEU A 126 16.32 5.97 -7.79
N PHE A 127 16.55 6.77 -6.74
CA PHE A 127 16.12 8.17 -6.64
C PHE A 127 17.18 9.04 -5.95
#